data_AF-A0AAP3WLZ8-F1
#
_entry.id   AF-A0AAP3WLZ8-F1
#
_cell.length_a   1.000
_cell.length_b   1.000
_cell.length_c   1.000
_cell.angle_alpha   90.00
_cell.angle_beta   90.00
_cell.angle_gamma   90.00
#
_symmetry.space_group_name_H-M   'P 1'
#
loop_
_entity.id
_entity.type
_entity.pdbx_description
1 polymer ?
#
loop_
_entity_poly.entity_id
_entity_poly.type
_entity_poly.pdbx_seq_one_letter_code
_entity_poly.pdbx_strand_id
1 'polypeptide(L)'
;MIKIDLKRHRKEIIGSVVVLLILLGGMSVFKYTSFNSGFEIVDDLGGNIFPSAILSVATTDVQVIVPSDSNYLGNPKSCIAVRVKSKTAYSRVRIEVAETPFFSRSVSEFVLNKPRTEYTIYPDIIWNYEALKNEVQAEPVSVAITVEMNGKDLGQRVRTFSVRSINECLLGYVSNGTKFHDTSIFFAAYVNEENPMIDQLLREALNTRIVNRFLGYQSKAKGAVDKQVYALWNILQKRKFRYSSVSNTSLSSNVVFSQRVRTFDDALESSQINCVDGSVLFASLLRAINIDPILVRTPGHMFVGYYTDNSHTDKNFLETTMIGDVDLDDFFPDEQLDSTMVGKSQNEMSLLTFEKSKQYANKKYKENEEGIHSGKLNYMFLEISKDVRRKIQPIGK
;
A
#
# COMPACT_ATOMS: atom_id res chain seq x y z
N MET A 1 -12.35 -86.32 -12.53
CA MET A 1 -11.41 -85.38 -13.18
C MET A 1 -12.24 -84.41 -14.03
N ILE A 2 -12.61 -83.24 -13.46
CA ILE A 2 -13.44 -82.26 -14.16
C ILE A 2 -12.56 -81.52 -15.17
N LYS A 3 -12.76 -81.77 -16.46
CA LYS A 3 -12.14 -81.00 -17.54
C LYS A 3 -12.92 -79.69 -17.70
N ILE A 4 -12.36 -78.60 -17.17
CA ILE A 4 -12.86 -77.24 -17.43
C ILE A 4 -12.51 -76.90 -18.88
N ASP A 5 -13.53 -76.72 -19.72
CA ASP A 5 -13.35 -76.33 -21.11
C ASP A 5 -13.10 -74.82 -21.21
N LEU A 6 -11.82 -74.43 -21.22
CA LEU A 6 -11.36 -73.05 -21.34
C LEU A 6 -11.82 -72.35 -22.63
N LYS A 7 -12.32 -73.07 -23.63
CA LYS A 7 -12.75 -72.48 -24.91
C LYS A 7 -14.07 -71.74 -24.77
N ARG A 8 -14.98 -72.20 -23.89
CA ARG A 8 -16.32 -71.60 -23.69
C ARG A 8 -16.28 -70.33 -22.84
N HIS A 9 -15.31 -70.23 -21.92
CA HIS A 9 -15.15 -69.07 -21.03
C HIS A 9 -14.11 -68.05 -21.50
N ARG A 10 -13.54 -68.22 -22.70
CA ARG A 10 -12.46 -67.35 -23.22
C ARG A 10 -12.87 -65.87 -23.27
N LYS A 11 -14.13 -65.57 -23.65
CA LYS A 11 -14.65 -64.19 -23.68
C LYS A 11 -14.84 -63.61 -22.27
N GLU A 12 -15.28 -64.43 -21.31
CA GLU A 12 -15.47 -64.02 -19.91
C GLU A 12 -14.11 -63.79 -19.20
N ILE A 13 -13.12 -64.64 -19.49
CA ILE A 13 -11.75 -64.48 -18.99
C ILE A 13 -11.11 -63.21 -19.57
N ILE A 14 -11.24 -62.97 -20.88
CA ILE A 14 -10.72 -61.74 -21.51
C ILE A 14 -11.43 -60.50 -20.93
N GLY A 15 -12.75 -60.54 -20.76
CA GLY A 15 -13.52 -59.45 -20.13
C GLY A 15 -13.05 -59.17 -18.70
N SER A 16 -12.82 -60.22 -17.91
CA SER A 16 -12.34 -60.09 -16.52
C SER A 16 -10.94 -59.47 -16.45
N VAL A 17 -10.04 -59.85 -17.36
CA VAL A 17 -8.68 -59.29 -17.43
C VAL A 17 -8.71 -57.80 -17.85
N VAL A 18 -9.58 -57.42 -18.79
CA VAL A 18 -9.75 -56.02 -19.20
C VAL A 18 -10.29 -55.18 -18.05
N VAL A 19 -11.29 -55.66 -17.31
CA VAL A 19 -11.82 -54.97 -16.13
C VAL A 19 -10.74 -54.83 -15.05
N LEU A 20 -9.93 -55.87 -14.82
CA LEU A 20 -8.82 -55.81 -13.87
C LEU A 20 -7.75 -54.78 -14.29
N LEU A 21 -7.42 -54.70 -15.59
CA LEU A 21 -6.49 -53.71 -16.12
C LEU A 21 -7.05 -52.28 -16.04
N ILE A 22 -8.35 -52.09 -16.25
CA ILE A 22 -9.03 -50.81 -16.06
C ILE A 22 -9.06 -50.42 -14.57
N LEU A 23 -9.28 -51.37 -13.66
CA LEU A 23 -9.24 -51.12 -12.22
C LEU A 23 -7.83 -50.82 -11.72
N LEU A 24 -6.82 -51.56 -12.18
CA LEU A 24 -5.42 -51.31 -11.84
C LEU A 24 -4.90 -50.02 -12.47
N GLY A 25 -5.26 -49.74 -13.73
CA GLY A 25 -4.98 -48.49 -14.42
C GLY A 25 -5.68 -47.30 -13.76
N GLY A 26 -6.96 -47.47 -13.40
CA GLY A 26 -7.74 -46.48 -12.65
C GLY A 26 -7.18 -46.22 -11.27
N MET A 27 -6.78 -47.25 -10.52
CA MET A 27 -6.08 -47.11 -9.23
C MET A 27 -4.69 -46.48 -9.38
N SER A 28 -3.97 -46.78 -10.46
CA SER A 28 -2.66 -46.19 -10.74
C SER A 28 -2.79 -44.72 -11.11
N VAL A 29 -3.75 -44.35 -11.96
CA VAL A 29 -4.06 -42.97 -12.32
C VAL A 29 -4.60 -42.21 -11.11
N PHE A 30 -5.50 -42.81 -10.32
CA PHE A 30 -6.05 -42.21 -9.10
C PHE A 30 -4.98 -42.04 -8.01
N LYS A 31 -4.03 -42.99 -7.90
CA LYS A 31 -2.83 -42.80 -7.09
C LYS A 31 -2.00 -41.67 -7.69
N TYR A 32 -1.67 -41.65 -8.98
CA TYR A 32 -0.82 -40.62 -9.55
C TYR A 32 -1.41 -39.20 -9.41
N THR A 33 -2.71 -39.04 -9.58
CA THR A 33 -3.43 -37.77 -9.39
C THR A 33 -3.64 -37.43 -7.91
N SER A 34 -3.86 -38.41 -7.03
CA SER A 34 -3.87 -38.20 -5.57
C SER A 34 -2.46 -38.09 -4.93
N PHE A 35 -1.39 -38.45 -5.66
CA PHE A 35 0.00 -38.46 -5.18
C PHE A 35 0.78 -37.19 -5.51
N ASN A 36 0.21 -36.25 -6.26
CA ASN A 36 0.74 -34.89 -6.30
C ASN A 36 0.38 -34.16 -4.99
N SER A 37 1.00 -34.59 -3.88
CA SER A 37 1.20 -33.74 -2.71
C SER A 37 2.30 -32.74 -3.02
N GLY A 38 2.03 -31.86 -3.98
CA GLY A 38 2.86 -30.71 -4.29
C GLY A 38 2.55 -29.54 -3.37
N PHE A 39 3.15 -28.41 -3.67
CA PHE A 39 2.84 -27.13 -3.07
C PHE A 39 2.59 -26.10 -4.16
N GLU A 40 1.97 -24.99 -3.78
CA GLU A 40 1.73 -23.83 -4.65
C GLU A 40 2.34 -22.58 -4.02
N ILE A 41 2.89 -21.69 -4.86
CA ILE A 41 3.28 -20.36 -4.43
C ILE A 41 2.05 -19.47 -4.55
N VAL A 42 1.61 -18.89 -3.43
CA VAL A 42 0.39 -18.07 -3.31
C VAL A 42 0.74 -16.70 -2.72
N ASP A 43 -0.12 -15.72 -2.98
CA ASP A 43 0.00 -14.36 -2.44
C ASP A 43 -1.39 -13.70 -2.39
N ASP A 44 -1.57 -12.73 -1.48
CA ASP A 44 -2.84 -12.03 -1.32
C ASP A 44 -3.04 -10.85 -2.29
N LEU A 45 -2.00 -10.49 -3.06
CA LEU A 45 -1.95 -9.27 -3.89
C LEU A 45 -1.89 -9.56 -5.41
N GLY A 46 -2.30 -10.76 -5.83
CA GLY A 46 -2.38 -11.13 -7.24
C GLY A 46 -1.05 -11.07 -8.00
N GLY A 47 0.06 -11.39 -7.35
CA GLY A 47 1.41 -11.38 -7.91
C GLY A 47 2.11 -10.03 -7.83
N ASN A 48 1.70 -9.12 -6.94
CA ASN A 48 2.32 -7.81 -6.78
C ASN A 48 3.05 -7.70 -5.44
N ILE A 49 4.25 -7.12 -5.46
CA ILE A 49 5.04 -6.80 -4.27
C ILE A 49 5.14 -5.28 -4.18
N PHE A 50 4.72 -4.68 -3.06
CA PHE A 50 4.74 -3.23 -2.87
C PHE A 50 5.89 -2.81 -1.94
N PRO A 51 7.00 -2.27 -2.48
CA PRO A 51 8.11 -1.77 -1.66
C PRO A 51 7.68 -0.76 -0.60
N SER A 52 6.76 0.15 -0.95
CA SER A 52 6.21 1.16 -0.05
C SER A 52 5.54 0.53 1.18
N ALA A 53 4.73 -0.50 0.98
CA ALA A 53 4.08 -1.25 2.04
C ALA A 53 5.12 -1.97 2.91
N ILE A 54 6.07 -2.69 2.31
CA ILE A 54 7.10 -3.46 3.02
C ILE A 54 7.98 -2.55 3.89
N LEU A 55 8.53 -1.48 3.30
CA LEU A 55 9.43 -0.56 3.99
C LEU A 55 8.73 0.14 5.16
N SER A 56 7.48 0.56 4.97
CA SER A 56 6.74 1.33 5.98
C SER A 56 6.39 0.53 7.25
N VAL A 57 6.32 -0.80 7.18
CA VAL A 57 6.02 -1.67 8.34
C VAL A 57 7.21 -2.52 8.78
N ALA A 58 8.37 -2.40 8.15
CA ALA A 58 9.52 -3.28 8.35
C ALA A 58 9.98 -3.38 9.82
N THR A 59 9.84 -2.30 10.59
CA THR A 59 10.28 -2.19 11.99
C THR A 59 9.13 -2.24 13.00
N THR A 60 7.93 -2.60 12.56
CA THR A 60 6.71 -2.54 13.38
C THR A 60 5.97 -3.87 13.35
N ASP A 61 5.16 -4.18 14.35
CA ASP A 61 4.35 -5.41 14.40
C ASP A 61 2.99 -5.30 13.71
N VAL A 62 2.67 -4.15 13.10
CA VAL A 62 1.37 -3.98 12.45
C VAL A 62 1.27 -4.91 11.23
N GLN A 63 0.09 -5.50 11.08
CA GLN A 63 -0.25 -6.34 9.95
C GLN A 63 -1.41 -5.67 9.20
N VAL A 64 -1.07 -4.90 8.18
CA VAL A 64 -2.04 -4.18 7.34
C VAL A 64 -2.60 -5.11 6.26
N ILE A 65 -1.75 -5.91 5.64
CA ILE A 65 -2.14 -6.95 4.69
C ILE A 65 -2.35 -8.24 5.49
N VAL A 66 -3.60 -8.71 5.48
CA VAL A 66 -4.07 -9.86 6.25
C VAL A 66 -4.16 -11.10 5.34
N PRO A 67 -3.61 -12.25 5.77
CA PRO A 67 -3.73 -13.53 5.11
C PRO A 67 -5.18 -13.89 4.82
N SER A 68 -5.39 -14.41 3.61
CA SER A 68 -6.66 -15.01 3.20
C SER A 68 -7.05 -16.24 4.03
N ASP A 69 -6.07 -17.06 4.45
CA ASP A 69 -6.28 -18.32 5.16
C ASP A 69 -6.08 -18.19 6.69
N SER A 70 -6.96 -18.80 7.49
CA SER A 70 -6.85 -18.78 8.96
C SER A 70 -5.80 -19.75 9.52
N ASN A 71 -5.43 -20.77 8.76
CA ASN A 71 -4.38 -21.73 9.12
C ASN A 71 -3.05 -21.32 8.47
N TYR A 72 -2.51 -20.17 8.88
CA TYR A 72 -1.21 -19.71 8.40
C TYR A 72 -0.11 -19.82 9.45
N LEU A 73 1.14 -19.88 8.97
CA LEU A 73 2.36 -19.88 9.78
C LEU A 73 3.37 -18.87 9.22
N GLY A 74 4.29 -18.40 10.05
CA GLY A 74 5.37 -17.49 9.62
C GLY A 74 4.97 -16.02 9.59
N ASN A 75 5.70 -15.22 8.81
CA ASN A 75 5.54 -13.75 8.77
C ASN A 75 4.79 -13.27 7.51
N PRO A 76 3.51 -12.91 7.63
CA PRO A 76 2.68 -12.53 6.48
C PRO A 76 3.02 -11.20 5.83
N LYS A 77 3.89 -10.37 6.45
CA LYS A 77 4.29 -9.08 5.87
C LYS A 77 5.04 -9.23 4.54
N SER A 78 5.60 -10.40 4.25
CA SER A 78 6.27 -10.66 2.98
C SER A 78 5.30 -10.80 1.80
N CYS A 79 4.02 -11.10 2.05
CA CYS A 79 2.99 -11.43 1.06
C CYS A 79 3.30 -12.66 0.17
N ILE A 80 4.50 -13.24 0.25
CA ILE A 80 4.90 -14.45 -0.47
C ILE A 80 4.64 -15.64 0.45
N ALA A 81 3.78 -16.57 0.01
CA ALA A 81 3.45 -17.75 0.78
C ALA A 81 3.52 -19.04 -0.04
N VAL A 82 3.63 -20.14 0.69
CA VAL A 82 3.58 -21.50 0.19
C VAL A 82 2.34 -22.18 0.75
N ARG A 83 1.44 -22.62 -0.13
CA ARG A 83 0.31 -23.48 0.25
C ARG A 83 0.70 -24.94 0.13
N VAL A 84 0.58 -25.68 1.21
CA VAL A 84 0.94 -27.10 1.25
C VAL A 84 0.02 -27.90 2.16
N LYS A 85 -0.27 -29.14 1.78
CA LYS A 85 -1.14 -30.05 2.54
C LYS A 85 -0.34 -31.08 3.31
N SER A 86 -0.49 -31.05 4.63
CA SER A 86 0.06 -32.08 5.53
C SER A 86 -0.65 -33.42 5.34
N LYS A 87 0.09 -34.54 5.38
CA LYS A 87 -0.51 -35.89 5.40
C LYS A 87 -0.64 -36.43 6.81
N THR A 88 0.41 -36.25 7.61
CA THR A 88 0.51 -36.67 9.00
C THR A 88 0.63 -35.48 9.92
N ALA A 89 0.25 -35.66 11.18
CA ALA A 89 0.48 -34.67 12.23
C ALA A 89 1.98 -34.43 12.43
N TYR A 90 2.33 -33.24 12.93
CA TYR A 90 3.70 -32.81 13.20
C TYR A 90 4.65 -32.94 12.01
N SER A 91 4.15 -32.69 10.79
CA SER A 91 4.98 -32.71 9.59
C SER A 91 5.95 -31.53 9.61
N ARG A 92 7.25 -31.79 9.46
CA ARG A 92 8.29 -30.76 9.36
C ARG A 92 8.41 -30.31 7.92
N VAL A 93 8.37 -29.00 7.70
CA VAL A 93 8.50 -28.40 6.37
C VAL A 93 9.70 -27.46 6.39
N ARG A 94 10.63 -27.65 5.46
CA ARG A 94 11.73 -26.74 5.19
C ARG A 94 11.46 -26.05 3.86
N ILE A 95 11.47 -24.72 3.88
CA ILE A 95 11.22 -23.88 2.71
C ILE A 95 12.49 -23.10 2.44
N GLU A 96 12.99 -23.20 1.21
CA GLU A 96 14.12 -22.43 0.72
C GLU A 96 13.65 -21.47 -0.37
N VAL A 97 13.90 -20.19 -0.17
CA VAL A 97 13.60 -19.13 -1.14
C VAL A 97 14.91 -18.71 -1.79
N ALA A 98 14.96 -18.81 -3.12
CA ALA A 98 16.15 -18.43 -3.90
C ALA A 98 16.38 -16.92 -3.88
N GLU A 99 17.63 -16.51 -4.05
CA GLU A 99 18.01 -15.10 -4.13
C GLU A 99 17.42 -14.39 -5.36
N THR A 100 17.10 -13.11 -5.19
CA THR A 100 16.70 -12.18 -6.26
C THR A 100 17.38 -10.82 -6.03
N PRO A 101 17.33 -9.88 -6.98
CA PRO A 101 17.82 -8.51 -6.73
C PRO A 101 17.20 -7.84 -5.49
N PHE A 102 15.97 -8.24 -5.11
CA PHE A 102 15.18 -7.61 -4.05
C PHE A 102 15.24 -8.32 -2.70
N PHE A 103 15.79 -9.54 -2.63
CA PHE A 103 15.95 -10.27 -1.37
C PHE A 103 17.00 -11.38 -1.47
N SER A 104 17.72 -11.60 -0.37
CA SER A 104 18.72 -12.65 -0.26
C SER A 104 18.09 -14.04 -0.10
N ARG A 105 18.86 -15.07 -0.43
CA ARG A 105 18.48 -16.47 -0.18
C ARG A 105 18.14 -16.67 1.30
N SER A 106 17.03 -17.33 1.58
CA SER A 106 16.58 -17.66 2.94
C SER A 106 16.11 -19.11 3.07
N VAL A 107 16.15 -19.61 4.30
CA VAL A 107 15.67 -20.95 4.66
C VAL A 107 14.88 -20.83 5.95
N SER A 108 13.64 -21.32 5.93
CA SER A 108 12.76 -21.33 7.10
C SER A 108 12.22 -22.73 7.34
N GLU A 109 12.03 -23.10 8.61
CA GLU A 109 11.49 -24.40 9.01
C GLU A 109 10.22 -24.23 9.86
N PHE A 110 9.23 -25.09 9.59
CA PHE A 110 7.91 -25.04 10.23
C PHE A 110 7.42 -26.43 10.62
N VAL A 111 6.55 -26.50 11.63
CA VAL A 111 5.90 -27.74 12.07
C VAL A 111 4.39 -27.64 11.87
N LEU A 112 3.86 -28.52 11.01
CA LEU A 112 2.44 -28.61 10.71
C LEU A 112 1.78 -29.59 11.68
N ASN A 113 1.07 -29.07 12.69
CA ASN A 113 0.56 -29.86 13.82
C ASN A 113 -0.60 -30.80 13.47
N LYS A 114 -1.50 -30.42 12.56
CA LYS A 114 -2.71 -31.19 12.21
C LYS A 114 -2.46 -32.05 10.98
N PRO A 115 -2.92 -33.31 10.95
CA PRO A 115 -2.88 -34.13 9.74
C PRO A 115 -3.94 -33.68 8.73
N ARG A 116 -3.74 -34.02 7.45
CA ARG A 116 -4.71 -33.80 6.35
C ARG A 116 -5.20 -32.35 6.22
N THR A 117 -4.42 -31.41 6.74
CA THR A 117 -4.78 -30.00 6.81
C THR A 117 -3.91 -29.21 5.84
N GLU A 118 -4.54 -28.27 5.13
CA GLU A 118 -3.85 -27.31 4.28
C GLU A 118 -3.34 -26.14 5.12
N TYR A 119 -2.10 -25.75 4.87
CA TYR A 119 -1.43 -24.65 5.54
C TYR A 119 -0.93 -23.65 4.51
N THR A 120 -1.03 -22.37 4.85
CA THR A 120 -0.41 -21.26 4.12
C THR A 120 0.78 -20.77 4.93
N ILE A 121 1.98 -21.04 4.45
CA ILE A 121 3.22 -20.79 5.17
C ILE A 121 3.91 -19.59 4.54
N TYR A 122 4.15 -18.54 5.32
CA TYR A 122 4.91 -17.37 4.91
C TYR A 122 6.39 -17.55 5.35
N PRO A 123 7.30 -17.97 4.44
CA PRO A 123 8.71 -18.09 4.78
C PRO A 123 9.32 -16.73 5.10
N ASP A 124 10.45 -16.74 5.80
CA ASP A 124 11.20 -15.52 6.06
C ASP A 124 11.79 -15.02 4.74
N ILE A 125 11.57 -13.73 4.44
CA ILE A 125 12.18 -13.06 3.29
C ILE A 125 13.18 -12.04 3.82
N ILE A 126 14.44 -12.20 3.41
CA ILE A 126 15.52 -11.29 3.79
C ILE A 126 15.58 -10.18 2.75
N TRP A 127 14.74 -9.16 2.92
CA TRP A 127 14.60 -8.06 1.96
C TRP A 127 15.90 -7.26 1.79
N ASN A 128 16.22 -6.95 0.54
CA ASN A 128 17.19 -5.92 0.18
C ASN A 128 16.46 -4.56 0.19
N TYR A 129 16.43 -3.90 1.35
CA TYR A 129 15.71 -2.64 1.52
C TYR A 129 16.24 -1.51 0.62
N GLU A 130 17.54 -1.53 0.28
CA GLU A 130 18.11 -0.54 -0.63
C GLU A 130 17.59 -0.72 -2.06
N ALA A 131 17.52 -1.96 -2.55
CA ALA A 131 16.91 -2.25 -3.85
C ALA A 131 15.42 -1.85 -3.88
N LEU A 132 14.67 -2.19 -2.82
CA LEU A 132 13.25 -1.82 -2.71
C LEU A 132 13.04 -0.29 -2.70
N LYS A 133 13.90 0.45 -2.00
CA LYS A 133 13.84 1.92 -1.89
C LYS A 133 14.10 2.61 -3.23
N ASN A 134 14.95 2.00 -4.06
CA ASN A 134 15.37 2.53 -5.35
C ASN A 134 14.54 2.02 -6.54
N GLU A 135 13.55 1.16 -6.31
CA GLU A 135 12.67 0.66 -7.37
C GLU A 135 11.69 1.76 -7.83
N VAL A 136 11.97 2.40 -8.96
CA VAL A 136 11.16 3.52 -9.47
C VAL A 136 10.19 3.11 -10.57
N GLN A 137 10.38 1.94 -11.18
CA GLN A 137 9.48 1.39 -12.19
C GLN A 137 8.89 0.07 -11.69
N ALA A 138 8.10 -0.62 -12.51
CA ALA A 138 7.62 -1.94 -12.12
C ALA A 138 8.48 -2.98 -12.84
N GLU A 139 9.09 -3.90 -12.09
CA GLU A 139 9.96 -4.92 -12.63
C GLU A 139 9.41 -6.33 -12.34
N PRO A 140 9.39 -7.26 -13.32
CA PRO A 140 9.06 -8.65 -13.06
C PRO A 140 10.22 -9.37 -12.35
N VAL A 141 9.93 -10.07 -11.27
CA VAL A 141 10.88 -10.93 -10.55
C VAL A 141 10.38 -12.37 -10.51
N SER A 142 11.24 -13.32 -10.85
CA SER A 142 10.95 -14.76 -10.71
C SER A 142 11.30 -15.23 -9.30
N VAL A 143 10.28 -15.58 -8.51
CA VAL A 143 10.45 -16.12 -7.17
C VAL A 143 10.48 -17.64 -7.26
N ALA A 144 11.64 -18.23 -7.02
CA ALA A 144 11.83 -19.68 -6.98
C ALA A 144 11.85 -20.18 -5.53
N ILE A 145 11.00 -21.16 -5.23
CA ILE A 145 10.88 -21.76 -3.91
C ILE A 145 11.05 -23.27 -4.03
N THR A 146 11.90 -23.84 -3.17
CA THR A 146 12.08 -25.29 -3.00
C THR A 146 11.49 -25.69 -1.65
N VAL A 147 10.69 -26.75 -1.63
CA VAL A 147 10.03 -27.22 -0.41
C VAL A 147 10.39 -28.68 -0.14
N GLU A 148 10.80 -28.94 1.09
CA GLU A 148 11.00 -30.28 1.62
C GLU A 148 10.00 -30.53 2.76
N MET A 149 9.39 -31.72 2.79
CA MET A 149 8.51 -32.13 3.87
C MET A 149 8.92 -33.49 4.42
N ASN A 150 9.20 -33.57 5.72
CA ASN A 150 9.60 -34.78 6.43
C ASN A 150 10.81 -35.50 5.77
N GLY A 151 11.84 -34.77 5.36
CA GLY A 151 13.00 -35.38 4.68
C GLY A 151 12.80 -35.62 3.18
N LYS A 152 11.59 -35.38 2.65
CA LYS A 152 11.26 -35.65 1.25
C LYS A 152 11.14 -34.36 0.46
N ASP A 153 11.92 -34.27 -0.62
CA ASP A 153 11.83 -33.19 -1.59
C ASP A 153 10.46 -33.19 -2.30
N LEU A 154 9.76 -32.05 -2.24
CA LEU A 154 8.52 -31.79 -2.98
C LEU A 154 8.77 -31.04 -4.30
N GLY A 155 10.04 -30.74 -4.59
CA GLY A 155 10.53 -30.09 -5.79
C GLY A 155 10.63 -28.57 -5.66
N GLN A 156 10.95 -27.94 -6.79
CA GLN A 156 10.97 -26.49 -6.95
C GLN A 156 9.75 -26.01 -7.74
N ARG A 157 9.27 -24.82 -7.39
CA ARG A 157 8.27 -24.07 -8.15
C ARG A 157 8.76 -22.64 -8.34
N VAL A 158 8.33 -22.02 -9.42
CA VAL A 158 8.64 -20.64 -9.75
C VAL A 158 7.33 -19.91 -10.03
N ARG A 159 7.20 -18.70 -9.49
CA ARG A 159 6.12 -17.77 -9.81
C ARG A 159 6.72 -16.40 -10.08
N THR A 160 6.26 -15.76 -11.15
CA THR A 160 6.66 -14.38 -11.45
C THR A 160 5.79 -13.40 -10.69
N PHE A 161 6.41 -12.44 -10.02
CA PHE A 161 5.78 -11.31 -9.34
C PHE A 161 6.16 -10.02 -10.05
N SER A 162 5.37 -8.97 -9.90
CA SER A 162 5.73 -7.60 -10.25
C SER A 162 6.12 -6.86 -8.97
N VAL A 163 7.40 -6.52 -8.84
CA VAL A 163 7.83 -5.55 -7.83
C VAL A 163 7.40 -4.18 -8.32
N ARG A 164 6.56 -3.50 -7.53
CA ARG A 164 5.98 -2.21 -7.89
C ARG A 164 6.98 -1.09 -7.61
N SER A 165 6.77 0.05 -8.25
CA SER A 165 7.49 1.28 -7.93
C SER A 165 7.29 1.66 -6.45
N ILE A 166 8.31 2.23 -5.82
CA ILE A 166 8.22 2.88 -4.50
C ILE A 166 7.17 3.99 -4.48
N ASN A 167 6.87 4.57 -5.64
CA ASN A 167 5.80 5.55 -5.82
C ASN A 167 4.41 4.92 -5.95
N GLU A 168 4.21 3.61 -5.83
CA GLU A 168 2.88 2.99 -5.84
C GLU A 168 2.42 2.71 -4.40
N CYS A 169 1.44 3.47 -3.92
CA CYS A 169 0.80 3.25 -2.63
C CYS A 169 -0.32 2.21 -2.77
N LEU A 170 -0.27 1.13 -1.99
CA LEU A 170 -1.37 0.17 -1.93
C LEU A 170 -2.59 0.84 -1.25
N LEU A 171 -3.72 0.91 -1.97
CA LEU A 171 -4.97 1.48 -1.46
C LEU A 171 -5.88 0.41 -0.85
N GLY A 172 -5.88 -0.77 -1.46
CA GLY A 172 -6.62 -1.90 -0.94
C GLY A 172 -6.56 -3.08 -1.89
N TYR A 173 -7.11 -4.20 -1.45
CA TYR A 173 -7.14 -5.43 -2.22
C TYR A 173 -8.41 -6.24 -1.94
N VAL A 174 -8.78 -7.09 -2.88
CA VAL A 174 -9.94 -7.98 -2.78
C VAL A 174 -9.46 -9.40 -2.54
N SER A 175 -9.88 -9.98 -1.42
CA SER A 175 -9.69 -11.40 -1.11
C SER A 175 -10.99 -12.17 -1.31
N ASN A 176 -10.89 -13.48 -1.57
CA ASN A 176 -12.04 -14.39 -1.70
C ASN A 176 -13.09 -13.92 -2.74
N GLY A 177 -12.66 -13.15 -3.74
CA GLY A 177 -13.50 -12.64 -4.83
C GLY A 177 -14.43 -11.48 -4.48
N THR A 178 -14.71 -11.21 -3.20
CA THR A 178 -15.72 -10.22 -2.80
C THR A 178 -15.34 -9.35 -1.60
N LYS A 179 -14.37 -9.76 -0.78
CA LYS A 179 -14.02 -9.05 0.46
C LYS A 179 -12.92 -8.03 0.20
N PHE A 180 -13.29 -6.75 0.19
CA PHE A 180 -12.35 -5.64 0.14
C PHE A 180 -11.66 -5.44 1.50
N HIS A 181 -10.35 -5.20 1.44
CA HIS A 181 -9.53 -4.79 2.57
C HIS A 181 -8.96 -3.41 2.28
N ASP A 182 -9.27 -2.45 3.15
CA ASP A 182 -8.70 -1.11 3.08
C ASP A 182 -7.28 -1.12 3.62
N THR A 183 -6.36 -0.53 2.86
CA THR A 183 -4.95 -0.38 3.23
C THR A 183 -4.48 1.06 3.08
N SER A 184 -5.44 1.99 2.97
CA SER A 184 -5.21 3.43 2.81
C SER A 184 -4.31 4.05 3.89
N ILE A 185 -4.15 3.38 5.04
CA ILE A 185 -3.15 3.73 6.07
C ILE A 185 -1.72 3.84 5.51
N PHE A 186 -1.39 3.14 4.41
CA PHE A 186 -0.09 3.27 3.75
C PHE A 186 0.19 4.65 3.17
N PHE A 187 -0.81 5.52 2.99
CA PHE A 187 -0.55 6.93 2.67
C PHE A 187 0.33 7.62 3.72
N ALA A 188 0.25 7.18 4.98
CA ALA A 188 1.11 7.72 6.04
C ALA A 188 2.60 7.49 5.75
N ALA A 189 2.97 6.47 4.97
CA ALA A 189 4.35 6.25 4.56
C ALA A 189 4.91 7.41 3.73
N TYR A 190 4.07 8.07 2.93
CA TYR A 190 4.51 9.18 2.07
C TYR A 190 4.56 10.53 2.78
N VAL A 191 4.06 10.59 4.02
CA VAL A 191 4.26 11.75 4.90
C VAL A 191 5.61 11.57 5.58
N ASN A 192 6.59 12.40 5.25
CA ASN A 192 7.98 12.31 5.71
C ASN A 192 8.38 13.58 6.46
N GLU A 193 7.99 13.66 7.74
CA GLU A 193 8.32 14.78 8.62
C GLU A 193 9.81 14.88 9.03
N GLU A 194 10.62 13.87 8.71
CA GLU A 194 12.06 13.82 9.02
C GLU A 194 12.93 14.15 7.81
N ASN A 195 12.34 14.55 6.68
CA ASN A 195 13.09 14.84 5.47
C ASN A 195 14.08 16.01 5.68
N PRO A 196 15.38 15.87 5.33
CA PRO A 196 16.40 16.90 5.55
C PRO A 196 16.10 18.25 4.88
N MET A 197 15.31 18.28 3.80
CA MET A 197 14.94 19.51 3.10
C MET A 197 13.87 20.33 3.82
N ILE A 198 13.20 19.77 4.83
CA ILE A 198 12.22 20.50 5.65
C ILE A 198 12.87 21.67 6.36
N ASP A 199 14.06 21.49 6.94
CA ASP A 199 14.79 22.56 7.62
C ASP A 199 15.02 23.78 6.72
N GLN A 200 15.31 23.55 5.44
CA GLN A 200 15.45 24.61 4.46
C GLN A 200 14.13 25.35 4.26
N LEU A 201 13.03 24.63 4.05
CA LEU A 201 11.69 25.22 3.86
C LEU A 201 11.22 26.02 5.08
N LEU A 202 11.46 25.50 6.29
CA LEU A 202 11.12 26.19 7.53
C LEU A 202 11.94 27.48 7.69
N ARG A 203 13.24 27.46 7.39
CA ARG A 203 14.07 28.68 7.40
C ARG A 203 13.58 29.73 6.41
N GLU A 204 13.23 29.31 5.20
CA GLU A 204 12.70 30.22 4.19
C GLU A 204 11.34 30.80 4.60
N ALA A 205 10.47 30.01 5.23
CA ALA A 205 9.22 30.49 5.79
C ALA A 205 9.44 31.53 6.90
N LEU A 206 10.42 31.34 7.78
CA LEU A 206 10.79 32.33 8.81
C LEU A 206 11.30 33.65 8.19
N ASN A 207 12.04 33.58 7.08
CA ASN A 207 12.55 34.76 6.39
C ASN A 207 11.43 35.64 5.80
N THR A 208 10.23 35.09 5.58
CA THR A 208 9.06 35.87 5.15
C THR A 208 8.51 36.81 6.23
N ARG A 209 8.87 36.57 7.51
CA ARG A 209 8.34 37.27 8.69
C ARG A 209 6.82 37.15 8.89
N ILE A 210 6.14 36.22 8.19
CA ILE A 210 4.75 35.86 8.48
C ILE A 210 4.65 35.31 9.90
N VAL A 211 5.59 34.45 10.26
CA VAL A 211 5.82 33.95 11.62
C VAL A 211 7.28 34.15 12.02
N ASN A 212 7.52 34.36 13.32
CA ASN A 212 8.88 34.53 13.86
C ASN A 212 9.48 33.22 14.39
N ARG A 213 8.64 32.19 14.56
CA ARG A 213 9.00 30.84 15.02
C ARG A 213 7.83 29.91 14.76
N PHE A 214 8.11 28.62 14.60
CA PHE A 214 7.10 27.56 14.60
C PHE A 214 6.96 27.01 16.03
N LEU A 215 5.74 27.05 16.56
CA LEU A 215 5.38 26.55 17.89
C LEU A 215 4.41 25.36 17.82
N GLY A 216 3.91 25.03 16.62
CA GLY A 216 2.82 24.08 16.44
C GLY A 216 1.65 24.43 17.35
N TYR A 217 1.22 23.45 18.14
CA TYR A 217 0.17 23.59 19.13
C TYR A 217 0.57 24.27 20.46
N GLN A 218 1.84 24.62 20.68
CA GLN A 218 2.26 25.25 21.94
C GLN A 218 1.83 26.73 22.05
N SER A 219 1.43 27.36 20.94
CA SER A 219 0.93 28.73 20.95
C SER A 219 -0.50 28.80 21.50
N LYS A 220 -0.73 29.70 22.47
CA LYS A 220 -2.06 29.98 23.03
C LYS A 220 -2.83 31.08 22.28
N ALA A 221 -2.18 31.74 21.32
CA ALA A 221 -2.82 32.83 20.58
C ALA A 221 -3.84 32.26 19.57
N LYS A 222 -5.06 32.82 19.57
CA LYS A 222 -6.11 32.44 18.63
C LYS A 222 -5.62 32.63 17.19
N GLY A 223 -5.82 31.62 16.34
CA GLY A 223 -5.38 31.64 14.94
C GLY A 223 -3.87 31.44 14.73
N ALA A 224 -3.09 31.14 15.78
CA ALA A 224 -1.66 30.93 15.63
C ALA A 224 -1.29 29.70 14.80
N VAL A 225 -2.10 28.64 14.85
CA VAL A 225 -1.92 27.46 14.00
C VAL A 225 -2.15 27.84 12.54
N ASP A 226 -3.30 28.47 12.23
CA ASP A 226 -3.63 28.93 10.88
C ASP A 226 -2.56 29.86 10.29
N LYS A 227 -1.97 30.75 11.11
CA LYS A 227 -0.87 31.61 10.69
C LYS A 227 0.42 30.83 10.33
N GLN A 228 0.74 29.78 11.07
CA GLN A 228 1.89 28.90 10.79
C GLN A 228 1.65 28.09 9.52
N VAL A 229 0.44 27.57 9.36
CA VAL A 229 -0.01 26.85 8.17
C VAL A 229 0.08 27.77 6.94
N TYR A 230 -0.37 29.02 7.04
CA TYR A 230 -0.24 30.00 5.98
C TYR A 230 1.24 30.30 5.64
N ALA A 231 2.13 30.36 6.63
CA ALA A 231 3.55 30.56 6.37
C ALA A 231 4.14 29.42 5.51
N LEU A 232 3.74 28.17 5.77
CA LEU A 232 4.12 26.99 4.96
C LEU A 232 3.50 27.05 3.56
N TRP A 233 2.24 27.44 3.44
CA TRP A 233 1.58 27.67 2.15
C TRP A 233 2.34 28.70 1.32
N ASN A 234 2.66 29.87 1.90
CA ASN A 234 3.33 30.97 1.21
C ASN A 234 4.68 30.57 0.63
N ILE A 235 5.48 29.76 1.35
CA ILE A 235 6.77 29.31 0.83
C ILE A 235 6.59 28.37 -0.37
N LEU A 236 5.66 27.42 -0.31
CA LEU A 236 5.43 26.53 -1.46
C LEU A 236 4.99 27.31 -2.71
N GLN A 237 4.16 28.35 -2.55
CA GLN A 237 3.82 29.24 -3.67
C GLN A 237 5.02 30.03 -4.19
N LYS A 238 5.88 30.55 -3.31
CA LYS A 238 7.10 31.27 -3.69
C LYS A 238 8.07 30.38 -4.46
N ARG A 239 8.07 29.07 -4.17
CA ARG A 239 8.83 28.06 -4.91
C ARG A 239 8.20 27.66 -6.24
N LYS A 240 7.08 28.28 -6.62
CA LYS A 240 6.40 28.09 -7.91
C LYS A 240 6.01 26.63 -8.17
N PHE A 241 5.57 25.93 -7.11
CA PHE A 241 4.93 24.62 -7.29
C PHE A 241 3.80 24.75 -8.30
N ARG A 242 3.73 23.84 -9.27
CA ARG A 242 2.67 23.78 -10.27
C ARG A 242 1.81 22.56 -10.03
N TYR A 243 0.51 22.72 -10.22
CA TYR A 243 -0.38 21.57 -10.24
C TYR A 243 -0.15 20.74 -11.51
N SER A 244 -0.13 19.42 -11.37
CA SER A 244 -0.10 18.48 -12.49
C SER A 244 -1.19 17.43 -12.30
N SER A 245 -2.14 17.39 -13.22
CA SER A 245 -3.22 16.40 -13.22
C SER A 245 -2.78 15.01 -13.70
N VAL A 246 -1.52 14.84 -14.10
CA VAL A 246 -1.00 13.57 -14.62
C VAL A 246 -0.74 12.61 -13.46
N SER A 247 -1.72 11.76 -13.18
CA SER A 247 -1.62 10.61 -12.26
C SER A 247 -1.65 9.31 -13.06
N ASN A 248 -0.52 8.92 -13.65
CA ASN A 248 -0.40 7.61 -14.30
C ASN A 248 -0.24 6.51 -13.22
N THR A 249 -1.35 6.07 -12.65
CA THR A 249 -1.38 4.80 -11.89
C THR A 249 -1.33 3.66 -12.90
N SER A 250 -0.25 2.89 -12.88
CA SER A 250 -0.02 1.83 -13.87
C SER A 250 -0.75 0.52 -13.53
N LEU A 251 -1.30 0.42 -12.32
CA LEU A 251 -1.98 -0.78 -11.82
C LEU A 251 -3.37 -0.45 -11.26
N SER A 252 -4.39 -0.78 -12.03
CA SER A 252 -5.74 -1.00 -11.51
C SER A 252 -6.23 -2.35 -12.01
N SER A 253 -6.27 -3.33 -11.11
CA SER A 253 -6.83 -4.66 -11.40
C SER A 253 -8.08 -4.88 -10.55
N ASN A 254 -8.85 -5.93 -10.84
CA ASN A 254 -9.98 -6.33 -10.00
C ASN A 254 -9.55 -6.87 -8.62
N VAL A 255 -8.24 -7.10 -8.41
CA VAL A 255 -7.70 -7.68 -7.18
C VAL A 255 -6.99 -6.64 -6.33
N VAL A 256 -6.26 -5.72 -6.93
CA VAL A 256 -5.41 -4.73 -6.24
C VAL A 256 -5.65 -3.34 -6.79
N PHE A 257 -5.81 -2.39 -5.87
CA PHE A 257 -5.93 -0.96 -6.13
C PHE A 257 -4.71 -0.24 -5.58
N SER A 258 -4.05 0.56 -6.41
CA SER A 258 -2.95 1.42 -6.00
C SER A 258 -3.14 2.86 -6.45
N GLN A 259 -2.36 3.75 -5.85
CA GLN A 259 -2.27 5.16 -6.22
C GLN A 259 -0.80 5.51 -6.39
N ARG A 260 -0.46 6.13 -7.52
CA ARG A 260 0.87 6.72 -7.65
C ARG A 260 1.00 7.94 -6.75
N VAL A 261 2.03 7.97 -5.90
CA VAL A 261 2.37 9.04 -4.97
C VAL A 261 3.86 9.35 -5.08
N ARG A 262 4.21 10.60 -5.38
CA ARG A 262 5.59 11.08 -5.36
C ARG A 262 6.10 11.12 -3.92
N THR A 263 7.36 10.75 -3.73
CA THR A 263 8.02 10.97 -2.43
C THR A 263 8.23 12.46 -2.19
N PHE A 264 8.57 12.84 -0.95
CA PHE A 264 8.86 14.24 -0.61
C PHE A 264 9.94 14.83 -1.52
N ASP A 265 11.03 14.08 -1.76
CA ASP A 265 12.15 14.49 -2.61
C ASP A 265 11.70 14.66 -4.07
N ASP A 266 10.98 13.67 -4.63
CA ASP A 266 10.45 13.73 -6.00
C ASP A 266 9.51 14.95 -6.20
N ALA A 267 8.72 15.28 -5.19
CA ALA A 267 7.79 16.43 -5.21
C ALA A 267 8.55 17.76 -5.18
N LEU A 268 9.60 17.88 -4.36
CA LEU A 268 10.44 19.08 -4.31
C LEU A 268 11.22 19.30 -5.60
N GLU A 269 11.85 18.25 -6.13
CA GLU A 269 12.69 18.34 -7.34
C GLU A 269 11.88 18.70 -8.58
N SER A 270 10.72 18.05 -8.78
CA SER A 270 9.88 18.30 -9.94
C SER A 270 9.10 19.62 -9.86
N SER A 271 8.84 20.10 -8.63
CA SER A 271 7.92 21.21 -8.37
C SER A 271 6.56 21.03 -9.07
N GLN A 272 6.17 19.79 -9.37
CA GLN A 272 4.90 19.41 -9.99
C GLN A 272 4.19 18.38 -9.11
N ILE A 273 3.06 18.78 -8.55
CA ILE A 273 2.30 17.97 -7.60
C ILE A 273 0.88 17.77 -8.07
N ASN A 274 0.37 16.54 -7.97
CA ASN A 274 -1.07 16.29 -8.05
C ASN A 274 -1.71 16.49 -6.66
N CYS A 275 -3.02 16.25 -6.54
CA CYS A 275 -3.76 16.43 -5.28
C CYS A 275 -3.23 15.54 -4.14
N VAL A 276 -2.80 14.32 -4.47
CA VAL A 276 -2.25 13.35 -3.53
C VAL A 276 -0.84 13.76 -3.08
N ASP A 277 0.05 14.06 -4.04
CA ASP A 277 1.42 14.49 -3.78
C ASP A 277 1.44 15.77 -2.93
N GLY A 278 0.59 16.75 -3.28
CA GLY A 278 0.45 18.00 -2.54
C GLY A 278 -0.03 17.77 -1.11
N SER A 279 -0.99 16.87 -0.92
CA SER A 279 -1.52 16.54 0.41
C SER A 279 -0.46 15.91 1.30
N VAL A 280 0.30 14.93 0.81
CA VAL A 280 1.34 14.26 1.61
C VAL A 280 2.57 15.15 1.85
N LEU A 281 2.95 15.97 0.87
CA LEU A 281 3.99 17.00 1.02
C LEU A 281 3.63 17.99 2.12
N PHE A 282 2.43 18.56 2.05
CA PHE A 282 1.98 19.56 3.01
C PHE A 282 1.78 18.94 4.41
N ALA A 283 1.24 17.72 4.49
CA ALA A 283 1.16 16.97 5.74
C ALA A 283 2.54 16.75 6.38
N SER A 284 3.58 16.49 5.58
CA SER A 284 4.95 16.32 6.07
C SER A 284 5.45 17.59 6.76
N LEU A 285 5.18 18.76 6.17
CA LEU A 285 5.55 20.06 6.75
C LEU A 285 4.79 20.37 8.03
N LEU A 286 3.47 20.10 8.06
CA LEU A 286 2.65 20.29 9.26
C LEU A 286 3.16 19.43 10.41
N ARG A 287 3.43 18.15 10.13
CA ARG A 287 3.88 17.20 11.13
C ARG A 287 5.24 17.57 11.70
N ALA A 288 6.16 18.06 10.86
CA ALA A 288 7.48 18.53 11.28
C ALA A 288 7.42 19.74 12.24
N ILE A 289 6.35 20.55 12.18
CA ILE A 289 6.12 21.66 13.11
C ILE A 289 5.15 21.30 14.25
N ASN A 290 4.96 20.00 14.52
CA ASN A 290 4.10 19.49 15.59
C ASN A 290 2.63 19.96 15.47
N ILE A 291 2.10 19.94 14.24
CA ILE A 291 0.68 20.00 13.93
C ILE A 291 0.29 18.63 13.37
N ASP A 292 -0.76 18.00 13.89
CA ASP A 292 -1.20 16.70 13.43
C ASP A 292 -2.03 16.87 12.14
N PRO A 293 -1.52 16.41 10.98
CA PRO A 293 -2.23 16.56 9.72
C PRO A 293 -3.25 15.44 9.53
N ILE A 294 -4.24 15.73 8.70
CA ILE A 294 -5.30 14.81 8.31
C ILE A 294 -5.24 14.69 6.80
N LEU A 295 -5.16 13.47 6.28
CA LEU A 295 -5.32 13.19 4.87
C LEU A 295 -6.77 12.79 4.62
N VAL A 296 -7.45 13.51 3.73
CA VAL A 296 -8.83 13.22 3.35
C VAL A 296 -8.88 12.86 1.88
N ARG A 297 -9.47 11.70 1.59
CA ARG A 297 -9.69 11.24 0.21
C ARG A 297 -11.17 11.10 -0.06
N THR A 298 -11.57 11.57 -1.23
CA THR A 298 -12.88 11.33 -1.83
C THR A 298 -12.66 10.70 -3.22
N PRO A 299 -13.70 10.14 -3.87
CA PRO A 299 -13.55 9.64 -5.24
C PRO A 299 -12.94 10.71 -6.16
N GLY A 300 -11.80 10.39 -6.76
CA GLY A 300 -11.08 11.25 -7.70
C GLY A 300 -10.28 12.41 -7.08
N HIS A 301 -10.28 12.60 -5.76
CA HIS A 301 -9.66 13.76 -5.15
C HIS A 301 -9.07 13.53 -3.74
N MET A 302 -8.10 14.35 -3.36
CA MET A 302 -7.46 14.29 -2.05
C MET A 302 -7.04 15.68 -1.59
N PHE A 303 -7.25 15.96 -0.31
CA PHE A 303 -6.86 17.22 0.31
C PHE A 303 -6.32 16.97 1.72
N VAL A 304 -5.62 17.97 2.26
CA VAL A 304 -5.02 17.92 3.60
C VAL A 304 -5.83 18.75 4.59
N GLY A 305 -5.89 18.31 5.83
CA GLY A 305 -6.46 19.05 6.95
C GLY A 305 -5.52 19.11 8.12
N TYR A 306 -5.91 19.92 9.10
CA TYR A 306 -5.20 20.09 10.36
C TYR A 306 -6.17 20.56 11.42
N TYR A 307 -5.87 20.22 12.67
CA TYR A 307 -6.60 20.77 13.81
C TYR A 307 -6.16 22.20 14.10
N THR A 308 -7.10 23.04 14.52
CA THR A 308 -6.83 24.47 14.78
C THR A 308 -6.10 24.71 16.10
N ASP A 309 -6.06 23.73 17.00
CA ASP A 309 -5.31 23.70 18.26
C ASP A 309 -5.08 22.27 18.78
N ASN A 310 -4.46 22.15 19.97
CA ASN A 310 -4.12 20.87 20.62
C ASN A 310 -5.34 20.10 21.17
N SER A 311 -6.51 20.72 21.24
CA SER A 311 -7.72 20.05 21.76
C SER A 311 -8.33 19.09 20.74
N HIS A 312 -7.94 19.25 19.48
CA HIS A 312 -8.42 18.46 18.35
C HIS A 312 -9.95 18.50 18.16
N THR A 313 -10.60 19.60 18.58
CA THR A 313 -12.05 19.80 18.40
C THR A 313 -12.38 20.34 17.01
N ASP A 314 -11.71 21.43 16.62
CA ASP A 314 -11.98 22.12 15.37
C ASP A 314 -10.90 21.80 14.33
N LYS A 315 -11.33 21.63 13.09
CA LYS A 315 -10.49 21.24 11.95
C LYS A 315 -10.67 22.22 10.80
N ASN A 316 -9.61 22.44 10.04
CA ASN A 316 -9.65 23.10 8.75
C ASN A 316 -9.03 22.19 7.70
N PHE A 317 -9.43 22.40 6.44
CA PHE A 317 -8.92 21.67 5.29
C PHE A 317 -8.36 22.63 4.25
N LEU A 318 -7.42 22.17 3.43
CA LEU A 318 -6.74 22.95 2.39
C LEU A 318 -6.75 22.18 1.07
N GLU A 319 -7.19 22.87 0.03
CA GLU A 319 -7.06 22.41 -1.34
C GLU A 319 -5.63 22.65 -1.84
N THR A 320 -4.75 21.65 -1.71
CA THR A 320 -3.32 21.82 -2.05
C THR A 320 -3.07 22.03 -3.53
N THR A 321 -4.04 21.71 -4.40
CA THR A 321 -3.92 22.01 -5.84
C THR A 321 -3.91 23.52 -6.11
N MET A 322 -4.48 24.33 -5.21
CA MET A 322 -4.48 25.79 -5.30
C MET A 322 -3.18 26.45 -4.81
N ILE A 323 -2.16 25.68 -4.41
CA ILE A 323 -0.82 26.22 -4.10
C ILE A 323 -0.19 26.81 -5.37
N GLY A 324 -0.42 26.19 -6.53
CA GLY A 324 0.17 26.65 -7.78
C GLY A 324 -0.49 27.88 -8.37
N ASP A 325 0.02 28.26 -9.55
CA ASP A 325 -0.64 29.24 -10.41
C ASP A 325 -1.90 28.58 -10.99
N VAL A 326 -3.05 28.90 -10.40
CA VAL A 326 -4.35 28.31 -10.75
C VAL A 326 -5.33 29.42 -11.11
N ASP A 327 -6.18 29.13 -12.09
CA ASP A 327 -7.37 29.93 -12.38
C ASP A 327 -8.36 29.69 -11.23
N LEU A 328 -8.71 30.74 -10.47
CA LEU A 328 -9.64 30.58 -9.36
C LEU A 328 -11.07 30.33 -9.83
N ASP A 329 -11.40 30.67 -11.07
CA ASP A 329 -12.73 30.46 -11.64
C ASP A 329 -12.99 28.97 -11.91
N ASP A 330 -11.95 28.13 -12.04
CA ASP A 330 -12.09 26.67 -12.08
C ASP A 330 -12.67 26.10 -10.77
N PHE A 331 -12.45 26.80 -9.65
CA PHE A 331 -12.90 26.39 -8.31
C PHE A 331 -14.14 27.16 -7.83
N PHE A 332 -14.27 28.42 -8.26
CA PHE A 332 -15.33 29.35 -7.88
C PHE A 332 -15.91 30.05 -9.12
N PRO A 333 -16.53 29.32 -10.06
CA PRO A 333 -16.98 29.87 -11.34
C PRO A 333 -18.02 31.00 -11.19
N ASP A 334 -18.77 30.98 -10.09
CA ASP A 334 -19.79 31.98 -9.78
C ASP A 334 -19.21 33.31 -9.24
N GLU A 335 -17.92 33.34 -8.85
CA GLU A 335 -17.32 34.50 -8.17
C GLU A 335 -16.45 35.38 -9.08
N GLN A 336 -16.07 34.93 -10.30
CA GLN A 336 -15.25 35.68 -11.28
C GLN A 336 -14.00 36.35 -10.65
N LEU A 337 -13.26 35.57 -9.86
CA LEU A 337 -12.23 36.09 -8.96
C LEU A 337 -11.00 36.60 -9.72
N ASP A 338 -10.67 36.00 -10.86
CA ASP A 338 -9.47 36.34 -11.63
C ASP A 338 -9.51 37.77 -12.18
N SER A 339 -10.70 38.27 -12.52
CA SER A 339 -10.91 39.67 -12.91
C SER A 339 -10.61 40.66 -11.77
N THR A 340 -10.67 40.21 -10.51
CA THR A 340 -10.45 41.03 -9.30
C THR A 340 -9.02 40.92 -8.74
N MET A 341 -8.16 40.14 -9.39
CA MET A 341 -6.78 39.86 -8.96
C MET A 341 -5.75 40.82 -9.57
N VAL A 342 -6.15 41.63 -10.55
CA VAL A 342 -5.29 42.62 -11.20
C VAL A 342 -4.78 43.66 -10.20
N GLY A 343 -3.46 43.77 -10.05
CA GLY A 343 -2.80 44.79 -9.22
C GLY A 343 -2.49 44.39 -7.78
N LYS A 344 -2.83 43.17 -7.35
CA LYS A 344 -2.46 42.65 -6.01
C LYS A 344 -0.99 42.22 -5.96
N SER A 345 -0.36 42.42 -4.81
CA SER A 345 0.99 41.91 -4.54
C SER A 345 0.98 40.38 -4.42
N GLN A 346 2.14 39.74 -4.61
CA GLN A 346 2.29 38.29 -4.47
C GLN A 346 1.82 37.76 -3.10
N ASN A 347 2.03 38.52 -2.01
CA ASN A 347 1.60 38.10 -0.68
C ASN A 347 0.08 38.23 -0.49
N GLU A 348 -0.55 39.26 -1.05
CA GLU A 348 -2.02 39.40 -1.03
C GLU A 348 -2.68 38.29 -1.83
N MET A 349 -2.11 37.96 -2.99
CA MET A 349 -2.52 36.81 -3.81
C MET A 349 -2.35 35.49 -3.05
N SER A 350 -1.24 35.35 -2.34
CA SER A 350 -0.97 34.16 -1.54
C SER A 350 -1.97 33.97 -0.40
N LEU A 351 -2.32 35.06 0.30
CA LEU A 351 -3.32 35.00 1.35
C LEU A 351 -4.72 34.71 0.80
N LEU A 352 -5.08 35.32 -0.34
CA LEU A 352 -6.36 35.07 -1.00
C LEU A 352 -6.51 33.59 -1.40
N THR A 353 -5.52 33.03 -2.08
CA THR A 353 -5.53 31.62 -2.49
C THR A 353 -5.55 30.67 -1.28
N PHE A 354 -4.84 31.01 -0.20
CA PHE A 354 -4.92 30.26 1.06
C PHE A 354 -6.34 30.23 1.64
N GLU A 355 -7.00 31.39 1.78
CA GLU A 355 -8.38 31.46 2.30
C GLU A 355 -9.38 30.76 1.37
N LYS A 356 -9.23 30.92 0.05
CA LYS A 356 -10.08 30.25 -0.94
C LYS A 356 -9.88 28.73 -0.92
N SER A 357 -8.65 28.25 -0.74
CA SER A 357 -8.38 26.83 -0.57
C SER A 357 -9.07 26.26 0.67
N LYS A 358 -9.12 27.02 1.78
CA LYS A 358 -9.87 26.65 2.98
C LYS A 358 -11.37 26.58 2.69
N GLN A 359 -11.93 27.60 2.04
CA GLN A 359 -13.35 27.65 1.69
C GLN A 359 -13.74 26.43 0.82
N TYR A 360 -12.96 26.14 -0.22
CA TYR A 360 -13.21 25.03 -1.14
C TYR A 360 -13.14 23.68 -0.43
N ALA A 361 -12.04 23.38 0.26
CA ALA A 361 -11.82 22.09 0.89
C ALA A 361 -12.80 21.81 2.03
N ASN A 362 -13.16 22.83 2.84
CA ASN A 362 -14.18 22.66 3.87
C ASN A 362 -15.57 22.40 3.28
N LYS A 363 -15.92 23.05 2.15
CA LYS A 363 -17.17 22.76 1.43
C LYS A 363 -17.16 21.31 0.92
N LYS A 364 -16.08 20.87 0.28
CA LYS A 364 -15.93 19.49 -0.21
C LYS A 364 -15.97 18.44 0.89
N TYR A 365 -15.35 18.70 2.03
CA TYR A 365 -15.45 17.84 3.19
C TYR A 365 -16.91 17.70 3.66
N LYS A 366 -17.63 18.81 3.84
CA LYS A 366 -19.05 18.78 4.26
C LYS A 366 -19.96 18.07 3.27
N GLU A 367 -19.77 18.28 1.96
CA GLU A 367 -20.51 17.59 0.89
C GLU A 367 -20.33 16.07 0.94
N ASN A 368 -19.22 15.58 1.50
CA ASN A 368 -18.82 14.17 1.47
C ASN A 368 -18.64 13.55 2.87
N GLU A 369 -19.05 14.25 3.94
CA GLU A 369 -18.70 13.90 5.31
C GLU A 369 -19.14 12.47 5.69
N GLU A 370 -20.38 12.09 5.35
CA GLU A 370 -20.87 10.73 5.58
C GLU A 370 -20.03 9.68 4.84
N GLY A 371 -19.60 9.97 3.61
CA GLY A 371 -18.76 9.08 2.81
C GLY A 371 -17.36 8.92 3.41
N ILE A 372 -16.75 10.04 3.81
CA ILE A 372 -15.39 10.10 4.38
C ILE A 372 -15.27 9.22 5.63
N HIS A 373 -16.30 9.17 6.47
CA HIS A 373 -16.33 8.37 7.70
C HIS A 373 -16.97 7.00 7.56
N SER A 374 -17.38 6.60 6.34
CA SER A 374 -18.10 5.34 6.12
C SER A 374 -17.22 4.09 6.00
N GLY A 375 -15.90 4.24 5.82
CA GLY A 375 -15.00 3.13 5.50
C GLY A 375 -15.21 2.51 4.11
N LYS A 376 -15.95 3.19 3.21
CA LYS A 376 -16.16 2.76 1.82
C LYS A 376 -14.90 2.94 0.98
N LEU A 377 -14.78 2.10 -0.05
CA LEU A 377 -13.75 2.22 -1.08
C LEU A 377 -13.69 3.67 -1.63
N ASN A 378 -12.47 4.19 -1.80
CA ASN A 378 -12.15 5.54 -2.28
C ASN A 378 -12.50 6.71 -1.34
N TYR A 379 -13.01 6.44 -0.15
CA TYR A 379 -13.09 7.42 0.93
C TYR A 379 -12.03 7.15 1.98
N MET A 380 -11.45 8.21 2.55
CA MET A 380 -10.47 8.08 3.63
C MET A 380 -10.52 9.30 4.53
N PHE A 381 -10.45 9.04 5.84
CA PHE A 381 -10.06 10.01 6.86
C PHE A 381 -8.86 9.43 7.61
N LEU A 382 -7.66 9.94 7.34
CA LEU A 382 -6.43 9.44 7.94
C LEU A 382 -5.69 10.55 8.69
N GLU A 383 -5.84 10.57 10.00
CA GLU A 383 -5.05 11.44 10.87
C GLU A 383 -3.65 10.85 11.07
N ILE A 384 -2.60 11.60 10.76
CA ILE A 384 -1.20 11.20 10.95
C ILE A 384 -0.78 11.43 12.41
N SER A 385 -1.48 10.73 13.30
CA SER A 385 -1.27 10.80 14.74
C SER A 385 0.00 10.03 15.14
N LYS A 386 0.39 10.19 16.42
CA LYS A 386 1.45 9.37 17.02
C LYS A 386 1.15 7.86 16.92
N ASP A 387 -0.13 7.50 17.00
CA ASP A 387 -0.56 6.10 16.94
C ASP A 387 -0.39 5.50 15.53
N VAL A 388 -0.67 6.28 14.49
CA VAL A 388 -0.38 5.89 13.10
C VAL A 388 1.14 5.79 12.91
N ARG A 389 1.92 6.72 13.46
CA ARG A 389 3.39 6.69 13.36
C ARG A 389 4.06 5.52 14.06
N ARG A 390 3.46 4.98 15.13
CA ARG A 390 3.94 3.72 15.72
C ARG A 390 3.73 2.51 14.81
N LYS A 391 2.83 2.61 13.83
CA LYS A 391 2.46 1.53 12.90
C LYS A 391 3.12 1.69 11.53
N ILE A 392 3.16 2.90 10.99
CA ILE A 392 3.62 3.19 9.63
C ILE A 392 4.76 4.20 9.68
N GLN A 393 5.95 3.76 9.30
CA GLN A 393 7.13 4.58 9.17
C GLN A 393 7.13 5.32 7.83
N PRO A 394 7.66 6.56 7.77
CA PRO A 394 7.91 7.25 6.51
C PRO A 394 8.83 6.46 5.58
N ILE A 395 8.56 6.53 4.28
CA ILE A 395 9.44 6.05 3.22
C ILE A 395 10.14 7.28 2.60
N GLY A 396 11.33 7.59 3.08
CA GLY A 396 12.21 8.59 2.47
C GLY A 396 13.10 7.97 1.39
N LYS A 397 13.73 8.80 0.55
CA LYS A 397 14.89 8.39 -0.28
C LYS A 397 16.22 8.58 0.42
#